data_AF-A0A8T3Z0R9-F1
#
_entry.id   AF-A0A8T3Z0R9-F1
#
_cell.length_a   1.000
_cell.length_b   1.000
_cell.length_c   1.000
_cell.angle_alpha   90.00
_cell.angle_beta   90.00
_cell.angle_gamma   90.00
#
_symmetry.space_group_name_H-M   'P 1'
#
loop_
_entity.id
_entity.type
_entity.pdbx_description
1 polymer ?
#
loop_
_entity_poly.entity_id
_entity_poly.type
_entity_poly.pdbx_seq_one_letter_code
_entity_poly.pdbx_strand_id
1 'polypeptide(L)'
;MKLKSIIKDSTRYAVSDWRNFLVLGLILFLTDHVVGLDDSSLFLGVFSGLMIIVIIFLSFMEVGYGFRIVEETVQGSTRPPSFHHPLNLFTHGVKESVILIVYFIIPLILLVFGFAELADMTNLDLGPLNDYYLIIIAVFFFLCFNITMQGAILTMAHHGGSLRWGFNLPQVFRKIRRVGLKNMLMVSLITIAVLYVVRGLAFDTLHGIPF
;
A
#
# COMPACT_ATOMS: atom_id res chain seq x y z
N MET A 1 11.73 -5.29 -20.32
CA MET A 1 12.35 -4.30 -19.41
C MET A 1 13.58 -4.91 -18.77
N LYS A 2 14.68 -4.17 -18.59
CA LYS A 2 15.87 -4.67 -17.89
C LYS A 2 15.74 -4.33 -16.41
N LEU A 3 15.73 -5.33 -15.52
CA LEU A 3 15.57 -5.13 -14.07
C LEU A 3 16.56 -4.10 -13.50
N LYS A 4 17.82 -4.15 -13.97
CA LYS A 4 18.87 -3.21 -13.58
C LYS A 4 18.52 -1.74 -13.85
N SER A 5 17.85 -1.43 -14.96
CA SER A 5 17.47 -0.04 -15.27
C SER A 5 16.33 0.43 -14.37
N ILE A 6 15.34 -0.42 -14.11
CA ILE A 6 14.23 -0.11 -13.20
C ILE A 6 14.76 0.25 -11.81
N ILE A 7 15.62 -0.60 -11.24
CA ILE A 7 16.17 -0.36 -9.90
C ILE A 7 16.98 0.94 -9.89
N LYS A 8 17.85 1.14 -10.88
CA LYS A 8 18.68 2.36 -10.99
C LYS A 8 17.81 3.62 -11.08
N ASP A 9 16.79 3.60 -11.92
CA ASP A 9 15.93 4.75 -12.17
C ASP A 9 15.05 5.05 -10.94
N SER A 10 14.50 4.03 -10.28
CA SER A 10 13.72 4.18 -9.04
C SER A 10 14.56 4.74 -7.89
N THR A 11 15.77 4.23 -7.66
CA THR A 11 16.66 4.77 -6.61
C THR A 11 17.06 6.20 -6.90
N ARG A 12 17.40 6.51 -8.16
CA ARG A 12 17.75 7.87 -8.57
C ARG A 12 16.58 8.83 -8.38
N TYR A 13 15.35 8.39 -8.70
CA TYR A 13 14.14 9.17 -8.49
C TYR A 13 13.97 9.52 -7.01
N ALA A 14 14.00 8.53 -6.12
CA ALA A 14 13.83 8.74 -4.68
C ALA A 14 14.87 9.70 -4.07
N VAL A 15 16.14 9.57 -4.46
CA VAL A 15 17.25 10.37 -3.89
C VAL A 15 17.41 11.74 -4.56
N SER A 16 16.73 11.99 -5.68
CA SER A 16 16.87 13.26 -6.42
C SER A 16 16.42 14.50 -5.63
N ASP A 17 15.53 14.33 -4.64
CA ASP A 17 15.19 15.35 -3.66
C ASP A 17 15.30 14.78 -2.23
N TRP A 18 16.52 14.85 -1.69
CA TRP A 18 16.85 14.40 -0.33
C TRP A 18 15.97 15.03 0.76
N ARG A 19 15.47 16.26 0.57
CA ARG A 19 14.63 16.93 1.58
C ARG A 19 13.27 16.24 1.68
N ASN A 20 12.60 16.00 0.55
CA ASN A 20 11.32 15.31 0.55
C ASN A 20 11.48 13.85 1.01
N PHE A 21 12.59 13.20 0.65
CA PHE A 21 12.91 11.86 1.15
C PHE A 21 13.01 11.81 2.69
N LEU A 22 13.73 12.75 3.32
CA LEU A 22 13.82 12.83 4.78
C LEU A 22 12.48 13.14 5.44
N VAL A 23 11.68 14.03 4.87
CA VAL A 23 10.34 14.37 5.39
C VAL A 23 9.44 13.13 5.37
N LEU A 24 9.44 12.37 4.26
CA LEU A 24 8.71 11.11 4.19
C LEU A 24 9.23 10.11 5.23
N GLY A 25 10.55 9.97 5.38
CA GLY A 25 11.15 9.10 6.38
C GLY A 25 10.76 9.47 7.82
N LEU A 26 10.69 10.77 8.14
CA LEU A 26 10.23 11.25 9.44
C LEU A 26 8.73 10.96 9.66
N ILE A 27 7.89 11.17 8.65
CA ILE A 27 6.46 10.82 8.71
C ILE A 27 6.30 9.33 9.01
N LEU A 28 7.00 8.46 8.27
CA LEU A 28 6.97 7.01 8.47
C LEU A 28 7.42 6.62 9.88
N PHE A 29 8.54 7.19 10.35
CA PHE A 29 9.06 6.94 11.68
C PHE A 29 8.05 7.30 12.77
N LEU A 30 7.41 8.48 12.65
CA LEU A 30 6.41 8.93 13.62
C LEU A 30 5.14 8.07 13.56
N THR A 31 4.67 7.69 12.37
CA THR A 31 3.51 6.79 12.23
C THR A 31 3.75 5.45 12.94
N ASP A 32 4.97 4.90 12.87
CA ASP A 32 5.32 3.59 13.41
C ASP A 32 5.62 3.62 14.94
N HIS A 33 6.31 4.65 15.44
CA HIS A 33 6.81 4.68 16.83
C HIS A 33 5.86 5.35 17.84
N VAL A 34 4.77 5.99 17.40
CA VAL A 34 3.82 6.64 18.34
C VAL A 34 2.99 5.63 19.14
N VAL A 35 2.82 4.40 18.66
CA VAL A 35 2.00 3.37 19.33
C VAL A 35 2.69 2.79 20.60
N GLY A 36 4.00 2.98 20.76
CA GLY A 36 4.79 2.43 21.87
C GLY A 36 4.86 3.27 23.16
N LEU A 37 4.11 4.38 23.26
CA LEU A 37 4.18 5.32 24.40
C LEU A 37 3.07 5.11 25.46
N ASP A 38 2.44 3.93 25.51
CA ASP A 38 1.17 3.68 26.22
C ASP A 38 1.27 3.42 27.75
N ASP A 39 2.43 3.63 28.38
CA ASP A 39 2.62 3.44 29.82
C ASP A 39 2.55 4.77 30.61
N SER A 40 1.35 5.32 30.90
CA SER A 40 1.04 6.06 32.18
C SER A 40 -0.26 6.91 32.25
N SER A 41 -1.22 6.47 33.07
CA SER A 41 -2.33 7.16 33.76
C SER A 41 -2.95 8.50 33.24
N LEU A 42 -4.24 8.41 32.87
CA LEU A 42 -5.35 9.39 32.88
C LEU A 42 -5.21 10.77 32.21
N PHE A 43 -4.10 11.51 32.33
CA PHE A 43 -3.80 12.64 31.43
C PHE A 43 -3.60 12.16 29.97
N LEU A 44 -3.39 10.85 29.81
CA LEU A 44 -3.29 10.10 28.55
C LEU A 44 -4.56 10.07 27.71
N GLY A 45 -5.79 10.14 28.23
CA GLY A 45 -6.98 9.87 27.40
C GLY A 45 -7.17 10.86 26.24
N VAL A 46 -7.01 12.15 26.54
CA VAL A 46 -7.13 13.23 25.53
C VAL A 46 -5.88 13.30 24.66
N PHE A 47 -4.68 13.16 25.23
CA PHE A 47 -3.43 13.15 24.47
C PHE A 47 -3.34 11.92 23.56
N SER A 48 -3.72 10.73 24.02
CA SER A 48 -3.84 9.51 23.23
C SER A 48 -4.85 9.69 22.10
N GLY A 49 -6.03 10.25 22.39
CA GLY A 49 -7.01 10.58 21.35
C GLY A 49 -6.47 11.55 20.28
N LEU A 50 -5.77 12.60 20.69
CA LEU A 50 -5.12 13.54 19.77
C LEU A 50 -3.98 12.88 18.98
N MET A 51 -3.18 12.03 19.60
CA MET A 51 -2.11 11.29 18.93
C MET A 51 -2.66 10.31 17.89
N ILE A 52 -3.77 9.61 18.19
CA ILE A 52 -4.47 8.76 17.22
C ILE A 52 -4.91 9.59 16.01
N ILE A 53 -5.48 10.78 16.23
CA ILE A 53 -5.88 11.69 15.13
C ILE A 53 -4.66 12.10 14.31
N VAL A 54 -3.54 12.43 14.96
CA VAL A 54 -2.28 12.78 14.27
C VAL A 54 -1.75 11.61 13.46
N ILE A 55 -1.72 10.40 14.02
CA ILE A 55 -1.29 9.19 13.30
C ILE A 55 -2.17 8.96 12.07
N ILE A 56 -3.50 8.99 12.24
CA ILE A 56 -4.44 8.81 11.13
C ILE A 56 -4.16 9.86 10.04
N PHE A 57 -3.94 11.12 10.43
CA PHE A 57 -3.59 12.18 9.50
C PHE A 57 -2.27 11.90 8.75
N LEU A 58 -1.22 11.48 9.46
CA LEU A 58 0.07 11.12 8.89
C LEU A 58 -0.02 9.90 7.97
N SER A 59 -0.79 8.87 8.33
CA SER A 59 -1.02 7.70 7.48
C SER A 59 -1.70 8.07 6.17
N PHE A 60 -2.72 8.95 6.19
CA PHE A 60 -3.32 9.44 4.95
C PHE A 60 -2.35 10.31 4.14
N MET A 61 -1.50 11.11 4.79
CA MET A 61 -0.46 11.86 4.07
C MET A 61 0.54 10.94 3.38
N GLU A 62 0.96 9.86 4.04
CA GLU A 62 1.87 8.85 3.48
C GLU A 62 1.26 8.19 2.24
N VAL A 63 0.05 7.66 2.36
CA VAL A 63 -0.67 7.04 1.23
C VAL A 63 -0.83 8.06 0.10
N GLY A 64 -1.26 9.29 0.42
CA GLY A 64 -1.46 10.34 -0.57
C GLY A 64 -0.18 10.79 -1.28
N TYR A 65 0.96 10.74 -0.59
CA TYR A 65 2.27 10.95 -1.21
C TYR A 65 2.62 9.81 -2.17
N GLY A 66 2.32 8.56 -1.80
CA GLY A 66 2.40 7.39 -2.68
C GLY A 66 1.61 7.59 -3.98
N PHE A 67 0.33 7.98 -3.88
CA PHE A 67 -0.48 8.32 -5.05
C PHE A 67 0.18 9.40 -5.92
N ARG A 68 0.69 10.45 -5.30
CA ARG A 68 1.23 11.60 -6.02
C ARG A 68 2.50 11.26 -6.79
N ILE A 69 3.34 10.34 -6.27
CA ILE A 69 4.46 9.78 -7.03
C ILE A 69 3.93 9.13 -8.32
N VAL A 70 2.88 8.30 -8.21
CA VAL A 70 2.28 7.64 -9.38
C VAL A 70 1.70 8.66 -10.36
N GLU A 71 1.01 9.68 -9.87
CA GLU A 71 0.41 10.75 -10.68
C GLU A 71 1.45 11.56 -11.46
N GLU A 72 2.48 12.06 -10.77
CA GLU A 72 3.51 12.89 -11.40
C GLU A 72 4.40 12.06 -12.35
N THR A 73 4.70 10.80 -12.02
CA THR A 73 5.48 9.90 -12.90
C THR A 73 4.70 9.52 -14.16
N VAL A 74 3.39 9.31 -14.05
CA VAL A 74 2.49 9.10 -15.19
C VAL A 74 2.48 10.31 -16.13
N GLN A 75 2.65 11.52 -15.60
CA GLN A 75 2.78 12.77 -16.37
C GLN A 75 4.21 13.01 -16.89
N GLY A 76 5.16 12.12 -16.62
CA GLY A 76 6.54 12.20 -17.10
C GLY A 76 7.51 12.92 -16.16
N SER A 77 7.12 13.21 -14.92
CA SER A 77 8.04 13.77 -13.92
C SER A 77 9.15 12.78 -13.58
N THR A 78 10.38 13.30 -13.49
CA THR A 78 11.58 12.54 -13.08
C THR A 78 12.06 12.91 -11.68
N ARG A 79 11.29 13.74 -10.96
CA ARG A 79 11.57 14.17 -9.59
C ARG A 79 10.39 13.79 -8.68
N PRO A 80 10.65 13.52 -7.39
CA PRO A 80 9.61 13.21 -6.43
C PRO A 80 8.71 14.43 -6.18
N PRO A 81 7.45 14.22 -5.83
CA PRO A 81 6.54 15.30 -5.46
C PRO A 81 7.06 16.08 -4.25
N SER A 82 6.66 17.34 -4.14
CA SER A 82 7.00 18.17 -2.99
C SER A 82 5.89 18.18 -1.93
N PHE A 83 6.27 18.40 -0.67
CA PHE A 83 5.35 18.43 0.49
C PHE A 83 4.63 19.78 0.71
N HIS A 84 4.79 20.76 -0.18
CA HIS A 84 4.28 22.13 0.03
C HIS A 84 2.75 22.25 0.21
N HIS A 85 1.98 21.21 -0.13
CA HIS A 85 0.52 21.18 0.01
C HIS A 85 0.03 19.92 0.76
N PRO A 86 0.17 19.87 2.10
CA PRO A 86 -0.12 18.67 2.90
C PRO A 86 -1.61 18.29 2.87
N LEU A 87 -2.53 19.26 2.83
CA LEU A 87 -3.97 18.96 2.69
C LEU A 87 -4.29 18.29 1.36
N ASN A 88 -3.63 18.67 0.27
CA ASN A 88 -3.82 17.98 -1.00
C ASN A 88 -3.34 16.54 -0.90
N LEU A 89 -2.17 16.30 -0.30
CA LEU A 89 -1.66 14.94 -0.04
C LEU A 89 -2.67 14.14 0.78
N PHE A 90 -3.17 14.68 1.88
CA PHE A 90 -4.20 14.04 2.69
C PHE A 90 -5.44 13.65 1.86
N THR A 91 -5.96 14.57 1.03
CA THR A 91 -7.14 14.25 0.18
C THR A 91 -6.85 13.17 -0.86
N HIS A 92 -5.63 13.12 -1.42
CA HIS A 92 -5.22 12.02 -2.30
C HIS A 92 -5.12 10.71 -1.54
N GLY A 93 -4.62 10.76 -0.29
CA GLY A 93 -4.56 9.62 0.61
C GLY A 93 -5.93 9.02 0.88
N VAL A 94 -6.89 9.84 1.29
CA VAL A 94 -8.27 9.39 1.51
C VAL A 94 -8.85 8.74 0.24
N LYS A 95 -8.62 9.31 -0.94
CA LYS A 95 -9.11 8.72 -2.21
C LYS A 95 -8.46 7.37 -2.51
N GLU A 96 -7.14 7.25 -2.35
CA GLU A 96 -6.45 5.98 -2.58
C GLU A 96 -6.85 4.93 -1.52
N SER A 97 -7.03 5.31 -0.26
CA SER A 97 -7.56 4.43 0.78
C SER A 97 -8.95 3.92 0.44
N VAL A 98 -9.82 4.76 -0.15
CA VAL A 98 -11.14 4.32 -0.64
C VAL A 98 -10.99 3.29 -1.77
N ILE A 99 -10.02 3.46 -2.67
CA ILE A 99 -9.69 2.44 -3.69
C ILE A 99 -9.21 1.15 -3.02
N LEU A 100 -8.30 1.21 -2.05
CA LEU A 100 -7.84 0.05 -1.28
C LEU A 100 -9.01 -0.69 -0.60
N ILE A 101 -9.92 0.05 0.06
CA ILE A 101 -11.06 -0.54 0.75
C ILE A 101 -11.94 -1.29 -0.24
N VAL A 102 -12.32 -0.66 -1.36
CA VAL A 102 -13.27 -1.24 -2.31
C VAL A 102 -12.66 -2.34 -3.17
N TYR A 103 -11.41 -2.16 -3.62
CA TYR A 103 -10.74 -3.11 -4.52
C TYR A 103 -9.97 -4.20 -3.78
N PHE A 104 -9.82 -4.14 -2.47
CA PHE A 104 -9.03 -5.13 -1.75
C PHE A 104 -9.66 -5.56 -0.42
N ILE A 105 -9.96 -4.64 0.49
CA ILE A 105 -10.46 -5.00 1.84
C ILE A 105 -11.85 -5.64 1.79
N ILE A 106 -12.81 -5.03 1.09
CA ILE A 106 -14.17 -5.57 0.96
C ILE A 106 -14.12 -6.97 0.32
N PRO A 107 -13.46 -7.16 -0.84
CA PRO A 107 -13.29 -8.50 -1.40
C PRO A 107 -12.66 -9.50 -0.43
N LEU A 108 -11.62 -9.10 0.31
CA LEU A 108 -10.92 -9.99 1.25
C LEU A 108 -11.85 -10.44 2.37
N ILE A 109 -12.62 -9.51 2.95
CA ILE A 109 -13.63 -9.80 3.97
C ILE A 109 -14.65 -10.80 3.42
N LEU A 110 -15.18 -10.56 2.21
CA LEU A 110 -16.13 -11.45 1.56
C LEU A 110 -15.54 -12.85 1.31
N LEU A 111 -14.25 -12.94 0.95
CA LEU A 111 -13.58 -14.23 0.77
C LEU A 111 -13.46 -14.98 2.10
N VAL A 112 -13.05 -14.32 3.18
CA VAL A 112 -12.87 -14.95 4.49
C VAL A 112 -14.21 -15.46 5.03
N PHE A 113 -15.24 -14.61 5.04
CA PHE A 113 -16.58 -15.01 5.50
C PHE A 113 -17.20 -16.08 4.59
N GLY A 114 -17.07 -15.92 3.27
CA GLY A 114 -17.58 -16.90 2.31
C GLY A 114 -16.93 -18.26 2.46
N PHE A 115 -15.61 -18.31 2.73
CA PHE A 115 -14.92 -19.56 2.96
C PHE A 115 -15.29 -20.20 4.30
N ALA A 116 -15.41 -19.40 5.37
CA ALA A 116 -15.81 -19.89 6.69
C ALA A 116 -17.20 -20.57 6.64
N GLU A 117 -18.20 -19.89 6.05
CA GLU A 117 -19.55 -20.45 5.88
C GLU A 117 -19.56 -21.71 5.02
N LEU A 118 -18.79 -21.73 3.92
CA LEU A 118 -18.67 -22.92 3.08
C LEU A 118 -18.08 -24.11 3.83
N ALA A 119 -17.05 -23.89 4.67
CA ALA A 119 -16.43 -24.94 5.46
C ALA A 119 -17.42 -25.54 6.47
N ASP A 120 -18.20 -24.70 7.16
CA ASP A 120 -19.22 -25.11 8.12
C ASP A 120 -20.35 -25.90 7.44
N MET A 121 -20.86 -25.43 6.30
CA MET A 121 -21.97 -26.09 5.58
C MET A 121 -21.61 -27.47 5.04
N THR A 122 -20.37 -27.67 4.64
CA THR A 122 -19.92 -28.89 3.97
C THR A 122 -19.28 -29.90 4.92
N ASN A 123 -19.09 -29.54 6.19
CA ASN A 123 -18.25 -30.27 7.15
C ASN A 123 -16.90 -30.65 6.52
N LEU A 124 -16.34 -29.74 5.72
CA LEU A 124 -15.08 -29.96 5.03
C LEU A 124 -13.96 -30.02 6.07
N ASP A 125 -13.64 -31.23 6.54
CA ASP A 125 -12.43 -31.51 7.31
C ASP A 125 -11.25 -31.60 6.34
N LEU A 126 -10.60 -30.48 6.16
CA LEU A 126 -9.60 -30.32 5.12
C LEU A 126 -8.19 -30.73 5.59
N GLY A 127 -7.99 -31.10 6.86
CA GLY A 127 -6.71 -31.57 7.41
C GLY A 127 -5.49 -30.65 7.11
N PRO A 128 -4.25 -31.18 7.16
CA PRO A 128 -3.04 -30.40 6.87
C PRO A 128 -2.86 -30.03 5.39
N LEU A 129 -3.53 -30.74 4.48
CA LEU A 129 -3.52 -30.41 3.04
C LEU A 129 -4.42 -29.20 2.74
N ASN A 130 -5.36 -28.85 3.64
CA ASN A 130 -6.18 -27.64 3.56
C ASN A 130 -5.35 -26.39 3.45
N ASP A 131 -4.37 -26.28 4.35
CA ASP A 131 -3.67 -25.04 4.59
C ASP A 131 -2.91 -24.63 3.34
N TYR A 132 -2.38 -25.61 2.60
CA TYR A 132 -1.75 -25.38 1.31
C TYR A 132 -2.72 -24.86 0.24
N TYR A 133 -3.89 -25.48 0.09
CA TYR A 133 -4.90 -25.02 -0.88
C TYR A 133 -5.45 -23.64 -0.52
N LEU A 134 -5.68 -23.39 0.77
CA LEU A 134 -6.10 -22.09 1.29
C LEU A 134 -5.06 -21.01 1.03
N ILE A 135 -3.78 -21.30 1.28
CA ILE A 135 -2.68 -20.39 0.98
C ILE A 135 -2.63 -20.10 -0.51
N ILE A 136 -2.76 -21.12 -1.38
CA ILE A 136 -2.80 -20.91 -2.83
C ILE A 136 -3.96 -20.00 -3.23
N ILE A 137 -5.16 -20.25 -2.73
CA ILE A 137 -6.35 -19.45 -3.01
C ILE A 137 -6.15 -18.01 -2.54
N ALA A 138 -5.62 -17.82 -1.32
CA ALA A 138 -5.33 -16.51 -0.77
C ALA A 138 -4.27 -15.75 -1.58
N VAL A 139 -3.21 -16.42 -2.03
CA VAL A 139 -2.16 -15.83 -2.88
C VAL A 139 -2.72 -15.45 -4.26
N PHE A 140 -3.50 -16.34 -4.87
CA PHE A 140 -4.15 -16.08 -6.15
C PHE A 140 -5.09 -14.86 -6.04
N PHE A 141 -5.91 -14.85 -5.00
CA PHE A 141 -6.80 -13.74 -4.69
C PHE A 141 -6.04 -12.43 -4.48
N PHE A 142 -5.00 -12.46 -3.64
CA PHE A 142 -4.12 -11.31 -3.39
C PHE A 142 -3.60 -10.75 -4.71
N LEU A 143 -3.05 -11.59 -5.59
CA LEU A 143 -2.51 -11.16 -6.88
C LEU A 143 -3.59 -10.53 -7.78
N CYS A 144 -4.76 -11.17 -7.90
CA CYS A 144 -5.86 -10.66 -8.73
C CYS A 144 -6.35 -9.28 -8.30
N PHE A 145 -6.63 -9.11 -7.00
CA PHE A 145 -7.15 -7.85 -6.47
C PHE A 145 -6.06 -6.78 -6.38
N ASN A 146 -4.81 -7.14 -6.07
CA ASN A 146 -3.68 -6.21 -6.10
C ASN A 146 -3.45 -5.62 -7.50
N ILE A 147 -3.52 -6.44 -8.56
CA ILE A 147 -3.41 -5.96 -9.95
C ILE A 147 -4.58 -5.02 -10.29
N THR A 148 -5.79 -5.37 -9.87
CA THR A 148 -6.98 -4.55 -10.14
C THR A 148 -6.88 -3.20 -9.45
N MET A 149 -6.44 -3.18 -8.18
CA MET A 149 -6.16 -1.99 -7.39
C MET A 149 -5.08 -1.11 -8.04
N GLN A 150 -3.94 -1.68 -8.46
CA GLN A 150 -2.90 -0.95 -9.20
C GLN A 150 -3.45 -0.35 -10.49
N GLY A 151 -4.29 -1.09 -11.21
CA GLY A 151 -4.96 -0.61 -12.43
C GLY A 151 -5.89 0.57 -12.15
N ALA A 152 -6.61 0.55 -11.03
CA ALA A 152 -7.46 1.63 -10.57
C ALA A 152 -6.66 2.88 -10.19
N ILE A 153 -5.57 2.71 -9.43
CA ILE A 153 -4.66 3.80 -9.06
C ILE A 153 -4.06 4.43 -10.32
N LEU A 154 -3.55 3.63 -11.26
CA LEU A 154 -3.01 4.14 -12.54
C LEU A 154 -4.07 4.85 -13.39
N THR A 155 -5.31 4.39 -13.37
CA THR A 155 -6.41 5.02 -14.11
C THR A 155 -6.80 6.35 -13.46
N MET A 156 -6.82 6.41 -12.13
CA MET A 156 -7.05 7.62 -11.35
C MET A 156 -5.93 8.66 -11.55
N ALA A 157 -4.67 8.23 -11.54
CA ALA A 157 -3.49 9.06 -11.80
C ALA A 157 -3.52 9.73 -13.17
N HIS A 158 -3.96 9.00 -14.21
CA HIS A 158 -4.10 9.58 -15.55
C HIS A 158 -5.25 10.59 -15.70
N HIS A 159 -6.16 10.67 -14.74
CA HIS A 159 -7.33 11.56 -14.76
C HIS A 159 -7.35 12.51 -13.56
N GLY A 160 -6.17 13.04 -13.19
CA GLY A 160 -6.02 14.11 -12.20
C GLY A 160 -6.50 13.73 -10.79
N GLY A 161 -6.31 12.48 -10.39
CA GLY A 161 -6.65 12.05 -9.04
C GLY A 161 -8.16 11.97 -8.76
N SER A 162 -9.00 11.81 -9.79
CA SER A 162 -10.44 11.70 -9.63
C SER A 162 -10.87 10.26 -9.33
N LEU A 163 -11.50 10.08 -8.16
CA LEU A 163 -11.96 8.78 -7.66
C LEU A 163 -12.95 8.08 -8.62
N ARG A 164 -13.77 8.86 -9.34
CA ARG A 164 -14.72 8.35 -10.34
C ARG A 164 -14.04 7.51 -11.42
N TRP A 165 -12.83 7.88 -11.82
CA TRP A 165 -12.07 7.15 -12.83
C TRP A 165 -11.39 5.91 -12.26
N GLY A 166 -11.00 5.95 -10.98
CA GLY A 166 -10.56 4.77 -10.25
C GLY A 166 -11.63 3.67 -10.21
N PHE A 167 -12.90 4.05 -10.06
CA PHE A 167 -14.04 3.12 -10.07
C PHE A 167 -14.56 2.71 -11.44
N ASN A 168 -14.02 3.27 -12.52
CA ASN A 168 -14.46 2.91 -13.87
C ASN A 168 -13.81 1.59 -14.31
N LEU A 169 -14.40 0.46 -13.91
CA LEU A 169 -13.87 -0.89 -14.18
C LEU A 169 -13.49 -1.13 -15.66
N PRO A 170 -14.32 -0.79 -16.67
CA PRO A 170 -13.92 -0.93 -18.08
C PRO A 170 -12.60 -0.23 -18.41
N GLN A 171 -12.38 0.95 -17.82
CA GLN A 171 -11.15 1.70 -18.04
C GLN A 171 -9.97 1.18 -17.25
N VAL A 172 -10.20 0.71 -16.03
CA VAL A 172 -9.22 -0.01 -15.20
C VAL A 172 -8.68 -1.21 -15.97
N PHE A 173 -9.55 -2.08 -16.48
CA PHE A 173 -9.15 -3.24 -17.27
C PHE A 173 -8.47 -2.85 -18.58
N ARG A 174 -8.95 -1.80 -19.27
CA ARG A 174 -8.26 -1.25 -20.45
C ARG A 174 -6.85 -0.76 -20.11
N LYS A 175 -6.67 -0.17 -18.92
CA LYS A 175 -5.36 0.30 -18.46
C LYS A 175 -4.43 -0.86 -18.12
N ILE A 176 -4.93 -1.87 -17.40
CA ILE A 176 -4.20 -3.12 -17.11
C ILE A 176 -3.75 -3.79 -18.41
N ARG A 177 -4.63 -3.89 -19.41
CA ARG A 177 -4.28 -4.48 -20.72
C ARG A 177 -3.21 -3.69 -21.46
N ARG A 178 -3.22 -2.34 -21.39
CA ARG A 178 -2.21 -1.48 -22.02
C ARG A 178 -0.85 -1.57 -21.35
N VAL A 179 -0.81 -1.62 -20.02
CA VAL A 179 0.45 -1.80 -19.26
C VAL A 179 0.98 -3.22 -19.43
N GLY A 180 0.08 -4.20 -19.54
CA GLY A 180 0.36 -5.61 -19.66
C GLY A 180 0.37 -6.30 -18.30
N LEU A 181 -0.39 -7.39 -18.19
CA LEU A 181 -0.54 -8.18 -16.95
C LEU A 181 0.81 -8.67 -16.40
N LYS A 182 1.71 -9.09 -17.30
CA LYS A 182 3.07 -9.53 -16.94
C LYS A 182 3.87 -8.44 -16.23
N ASN A 183 3.76 -7.19 -16.68
CA ASN A 183 4.51 -6.08 -16.09
C ASN A 183 3.97 -5.74 -14.70
N MET A 184 2.64 -5.76 -14.53
CA MET A 184 2.01 -5.53 -13.23
C MET A 184 2.34 -6.64 -12.23
N LEU A 185 2.28 -7.91 -12.66
CA LEU A 185 2.72 -9.04 -11.85
C LEU A 185 4.19 -8.92 -11.44
N MET A 186 5.07 -8.53 -12.36
CA MET A 186 6.48 -8.33 -12.06
C MET A 186 6.68 -7.25 -11.00
N VAL A 187 5.94 -6.14 -11.06
CA VAL A 187 5.97 -5.10 -10.02
C VAL A 187 5.48 -5.65 -8.69
N SER A 188 4.37 -6.37 -8.64
CA SER A 188 3.88 -6.99 -7.40
C SER A 188 4.91 -7.92 -6.77
N LEU A 189 5.57 -8.78 -7.56
CA LEU A 189 6.60 -9.69 -7.07
C LEU A 189 7.85 -8.96 -6.57
N ILE A 190 8.28 -7.91 -7.28
CA ILE A 190 9.40 -7.06 -6.84
C ILE A 190 9.05 -6.38 -5.52
N THR A 191 7.84 -5.83 -5.38
CA THR A 191 7.39 -5.20 -4.14
C THR A 191 7.39 -6.19 -2.97
N ILE A 192 6.86 -7.40 -3.16
CA ILE A 192 6.88 -8.45 -2.12
C ILE A 192 8.33 -8.79 -1.74
N ALA A 193 9.21 -8.99 -2.72
CA ALA A 193 10.62 -9.31 -2.46
C ALA A 193 11.35 -8.19 -1.71
N VAL A 194 11.12 -6.92 -2.10
CA VAL A 194 11.70 -5.75 -1.42
C VAL A 194 11.19 -5.65 0.01
N LEU A 195 9.87 -5.78 0.24
CA LEU A 195 9.31 -5.77 1.59
C LEU A 195 9.87 -6.89 2.47
N TYR A 196 10.05 -8.09 1.92
CA TYR A 196 10.65 -9.21 2.64
C TYR A 196 12.11 -8.95 3.03
N VAL A 197 12.93 -8.45 2.10
CA VAL A 197 14.34 -8.11 2.36
C VAL A 197 14.48 -6.97 3.36
N VAL A 198 13.69 -5.90 3.19
CA VAL A 198 13.70 -4.75 4.11
C VAL A 198 13.26 -5.18 5.49
N ARG A 199 12.21 -5.99 5.61
CA ARG A 199 11.77 -6.55 6.88
C ARG A 199 12.89 -7.38 7.52
N GLY A 200 13.51 -8.32 6.80
CA GLY A 200 14.61 -9.11 7.36
C GLY A 200 15.77 -8.24 7.84
N LEU A 201 16.24 -7.31 7.01
CA LEU A 201 17.36 -6.44 7.37
C LEU A 201 17.03 -5.48 8.51
N ALA A 202 15.85 -4.84 8.52
CA ALA A 202 15.50 -3.89 9.56
C ALA A 202 15.13 -4.61 10.86
N PHE A 203 14.30 -5.65 10.81
CA PHE A 203 13.75 -6.31 11.99
C PHE A 203 14.81 -7.15 12.71
N ASP A 204 15.64 -7.91 11.98
CA ASP A 204 16.70 -8.75 12.57
C ASP A 204 17.85 -7.90 13.11
N THR A 205 18.19 -6.79 12.43
CA THR A 205 19.24 -5.88 12.91
C THR A 205 18.77 -5.05 14.09
N LEU A 206 17.51 -4.60 14.13
CA LEU A 206 16.97 -3.83 15.26
C LEU A 206 16.75 -4.70 16.51
N HIS A 207 16.30 -5.95 16.37
CA HIS A 207 16.14 -6.88 17.52
C HIS A 207 17.47 -7.50 17.98
N GLY A 208 18.52 -7.45 17.15
CA GLY A 208 19.88 -7.85 17.51
C GLY A 208 20.64 -6.78 18.30
N ILE A 209 20.09 -5.57 18.43
CA ILE A 209 20.66 -4.51 19.26
C ILE A 209 20.06 -4.66 20.66
N PRO A 210 20.87 -5.01 21.68
CA PRO A 210 20.37 -5.17 23.05
C PRO A 210 20.06 -3.79 23.64
N PHE A 211 18.81 -3.34 23.53
CA PHE A 211 18.23 -2.30 24.36
C PHE A 211 16.82 -2.73 24.81
#